data_AF-A0A2G4KEP6-F1
#
_entry.id   AF-A0A2G4KEP6-F1
#
_cell.length_a   1.000
_cell.length_b   1.000
_cell.length_c   1.000
_cell.angle_alpha   90.00
_cell.angle_beta   90.00
_cell.angle_gamma   90.00
#
_symmetry.space_group_name_H-M   'P 1'
#
loop_
_entity.id
_entity.type
_entity.pdbx_description
1 polymer ?
#
loop_
_entity_poly.entity_id
_entity_poly.type
_entity_poly.pdbx_seq_one_letter_code
_entity_poly.pdbx_strand_id
1 'polypeptide(L)'
;MAATQPDAFEHDTAEREAILIAHERTYHAFAIMVRWAMLHTAVVISALTVWFATPGGFLGALVTAAVVFVAGYYGIVRREEQQPLDLWVEGRKGIL
;
A
#
# COMPACT_ATOMS: atom_id res chain seq x y z
N MET A 1 -18.34 -17.89 46.33
CA MET A 1 -17.26 -18.55 45.58
C MET A 1 -17.39 -18.08 44.15
N ALA A 2 -16.61 -17.08 43.74
CA ALA A 2 -16.69 -16.58 42.37
C ALA A 2 -16.06 -17.63 41.46
N ALA A 3 -16.87 -18.25 40.59
CA ALA A 3 -16.33 -19.00 39.47
C ALA A 3 -15.73 -17.98 38.50
N THR A 4 -14.41 -17.75 38.60
CA THR A 4 -13.64 -17.18 37.49
C THR A 4 -13.60 -18.24 36.40
N GLN A 5 -14.71 -18.30 35.66
CA GLN A 5 -14.99 -19.31 34.65
C GLN A 5 -14.09 -19.00 33.43
N PRO A 6 -13.06 -19.84 33.15
CA PRO A 6 -11.91 -19.45 32.34
C PRO A 6 -12.23 -19.28 30.84
N ASP A 7 -13.17 -20.07 30.33
CA ASP A 7 -13.76 -19.99 28.99
C ASP A 7 -14.35 -18.60 28.68
N ALA A 8 -14.93 -17.91 29.68
CA ALA A 8 -15.50 -16.58 29.46
C ALA A 8 -14.44 -15.51 29.16
N PHE A 9 -13.24 -15.63 29.77
CA PHE A 9 -12.12 -14.74 29.47
C PHE A 9 -11.45 -15.11 28.13
N GLU A 10 -11.33 -16.41 27.85
CA GLU A 10 -10.77 -16.92 26.59
C GLU A 10 -11.60 -16.46 25.38
N HIS A 11 -12.93 -16.50 25.50
CA HIS A 11 -13.84 -16.09 24.43
C HIS A 11 -13.83 -14.58 24.15
N ASP A 12 -13.69 -13.74 25.19
CA ASP A 12 -13.50 -12.28 25.05
C ASP A 12 -12.17 -11.98 24.33
N THR A 13 -11.08 -12.66 24.70
CA THR A 13 -9.78 -12.48 24.03
C THR A 13 -9.82 -12.88 22.56
N ALA A 14 -10.43 -14.01 22.22
CA ALA A 14 -10.50 -14.51 20.84
C ALA A 14 -11.32 -13.59 19.92
N GLU A 15 -12.45 -13.05 20.41
CA GLU A 15 -13.25 -12.09 19.64
C GLU A 15 -12.48 -10.77 19.42
N ARG A 16 -11.77 -10.31 20.45
CA ARG A 16 -10.98 -9.07 20.40
C ARG A 16 -9.79 -9.18 19.45
N GLU A 17 -9.09 -10.32 19.41
CA GLU A 17 -8.05 -10.62 18.44
C GLU A 17 -8.60 -10.64 17.00
N ALA A 18 -9.76 -11.28 16.78
CA ALA A 18 -10.39 -11.33 15.46
C ALA A 18 -10.74 -9.93 14.91
N ILE A 19 -11.23 -9.03 15.78
CA ILE A 19 -11.53 -7.63 15.42
C ILE A 19 -10.26 -6.85 15.07
N LEU A 20 -9.18 -7.02 15.84
CA LEU A 20 -7.90 -6.35 15.58
C LEU A 20 -7.30 -6.77 14.23
N ILE A 21 -7.26 -8.09 13.96
CA ILE A 21 -6.78 -8.64 12.68
C ILE A 21 -7.61 -8.11 11.49
N ALA A 22 -8.93 -7.99 11.64
CA ALA A 22 -9.79 -7.42 10.60
C ALA A 22 -9.51 -5.93 10.35
N HIS A 23 -9.22 -5.16 11.41
CA HIS A 23 -8.87 -3.75 11.31
C HIS A 23 -7.51 -3.53 10.64
N GLU A 24 -6.46 -4.23 11.09
CA GLU A 24 -5.11 -4.14 10.54
C GLU A 24 -5.09 -4.45 9.03
N ARG A 25 -5.72 -5.55 8.62
CA ARG A 25 -5.83 -5.92 7.19
C ARG A 25 -6.52 -4.85 6.35
N THR A 26 -7.52 -4.15 6.90
CA THR A 26 -8.25 -3.08 6.20
C THR A 26 -7.42 -1.80 6.11
N TYR A 27 -6.79 -1.39 7.21
CA TYR A 27 -5.92 -0.21 7.25
C TYR A 27 -4.74 -0.36 6.28
N HIS A 28 -4.12 -1.54 6.27
CA HIS A 28 -3.00 -1.83 5.42
C HIS A 28 -3.40 -1.84 3.93
N ALA A 29 -4.52 -2.48 3.57
CA ALA A 29 -5.06 -2.43 2.20
C ALA A 29 -5.32 -0.98 1.73
N PHE A 30 -5.85 -0.13 2.60
CA PHE A 30 -5.98 1.31 2.35
C PHE A 30 -4.62 1.99 2.12
N ALA A 31 -3.59 1.67 2.90
CA ALA A 31 -2.25 2.24 2.74
C ALA A 31 -1.63 1.95 1.35
N ILE A 32 -1.74 0.72 0.83
CA ILE A 32 -1.30 0.43 -0.56
C ILE A 32 -2.14 1.20 -1.58
N MET A 33 -3.47 1.29 -1.42
CA MET A 33 -4.29 2.08 -2.35
C MET A 33 -3.89 3.57 -2.36
N VAL A 34 -3.66 4.16 -1.19
CA VAL A 34 -3.18 5.54 -1.06
C VAL A 34 -1.82 5.72 -1.73
N ARG A 35 -0.88 4.78 -1.54
CA ARG A 35 0.43 4.82 -2.23
C ARG A 35 0.29 4.82 -3.74
N TRP A 36 -0.52 3.93 -4.30
CA TRP A 36 -0.77 3.89 -5.74
C TRP A 36 -1.47 5.16 -6.23
N ALA A 37 -2.43 5.71 -5.46
CA ALA A 37 -3.09 6.97 -5.78
C ALA A 37 -2.11 8.16 -5.79
N MET A 38 -1.21 8.25 -4.80
CA MET A 38 -0.16 9.28 -4.75
C MET A 38 0.78 9.20 -5.96
N LEU A 39 1.22 8.00 -6.34
CA LEU A 39 2.05 7.78 -7.52
C LEU A 39 1.34 8.24 -8.81
N HIS A 40 0.10 7.78 -9.03
CA HIS A 40 -0.67 8.17 -10.22
C HIS A 40 -0.97 9.67 -10.24
N THR A 41 -1.27 10.28 -9.10
CA THR A 41 -1.49 11.73 -8.98
C THR A 41 -0.24 12.50 -9.39
N ALA A 42 0.94 12.12 -8.90
CA ALA A 42 2.21 12.75 -9.27
C ALA A 42 2.53 12.63 -10.76
N VAL A 43 2.31 11.44 -11.35
CA VAL A 43 2.49 11.17 -12.78
C VAL A 43 1.54 12.00 -13.63
N VAL A 44 0.25 12.03 -13.30
CA VAL A 44 -0.78 12.79 -14.02
C VAL A 44 -0.51 14.29 -13.97
N ILE A 45 -0.18 14.85 -12.79
CA ILE A 45 0.15 16.27 -12.66
C ILE A 45 1.40 16.63 -13.48
N SER A 46 2.45 15.81 -13.41
CA SER A 46 3.70 16.04 -14.17
C SER A 46 3.46 15.96 -15.68
N ALA A 47 2.68 14.97 -16.13
CA ALA A 47 2.31 14.82 -17.54
C ALA A 47 1.52 16.02 -18.05
N LEU A 48 0.46 16.42 -17.34
CA LEU A 48 -0.37 17.59 -17.73
C LEU A 48 0.44 18.89 -17.71
N THR A 49 1.35 19.05 -16.75
CA THR A 49 2.25 20.22 -16.66
C THR A 49 3.16 20.28 -17.89
N VAL A 50 3.84 19.19 -18.25
CA VAL A 50 4.73 19.20 -19.42
C VAL A 50 3.94 19.34 -20.74
N TRP A 51 2.74 18.77 -20.82
CA TRP A 51 1.88 18.86 -22.01
C TRP A 51 1.44 20.30 -22.27
N PHE A 52 0.87 20.97 -21.27
CA PHE A 52 0.16 22.24 -21.44
C PHE A 52 0.92 23.48 -20.96
N ALA A 53 1.84 23.35 -20.01
CA ALA A 53 2.58 24.48 -19.42
C ALA A 53 4.03 24.59 -19.89
N THR A 54 4.48 23.75 -20.85
CA THR A 54 5.84 23.80 -21.41
C THR A 54 5.82 23.59 -22.93
N PRO A 55 6.87 24.03 -23.67
CA PRO A 55 7.00 23.72 -25.10
C PRO A 55 7.29 22.23 -25.40
N GLY A 56 7.35 21.34 -24.41
CA GLY A 56 7.56 19.91 -24.60
C GLY A 56 6.38 19.17 -25.24
N GLY A 57 5.16 19.72 -25.14
CA GLY A 57 3.95 19.18 -25.76
C GLY A 57 3.64 17.73 -25.39
N PHE A 58 2.88 17.03 -26.24
CA PHE A 58 2.43 15.66 -25.95
C PHE A 58 3.57 14.65 -25.79
N LEU A 59 4.57 14.67 -26.67
CA LEU A 59 5.67 13.71 -26.61
C LEU A 59 6.57 13.94 -25.39
N GLY A 60 6.86 15.20 -25.04
CA GLY A 60 7.56 15.53 -23.80
C GLY A 60 6.78 15.07 -22.58
N ALA A 61 5.47 15.28 -22.56
CA ALA A 61 4.59 14.82 -21.48
C ALA A 61 4.59 13.30 -21.30
N LEU A 62 4.53 12.54 -22.41
CA LEU A 62 4.55 11.08 -22.39
C LEU A 62 5.88 10.56 -21.83
N VAL A 63 7.02 11.12 -22.26
CA VAL A 63 8.35 10.77 -21.73
C VAL A 63 8.45 11.12 -20.25
N THR A 64 8.01 12.31 -19.84
CA THR A 64 8.00 12.70 -18.41
C THR A 64 7.13 11.77 -17.57
N ALA A 65 5.93 11.43 -18.04
CA ALA A 65 5.02 10.51 -17.36
C ALA A 65 5.68 9.14 -17.14
N ALA A 66 6.33 8.59 -18.18
CA ALA A 66 7.04 7.31 -18.10
C ALA A 66 8.21 7.36 -17.10
N VAL A 67 9.04 8.41 -17.14
CA VAL A 67 10.18 8.57 -16.22
C VAL A 67 9.71 8.73 -14.77
N VAL A 68 8.71 9.57 -14.51
CA VAL A 68 8.16 9.77 -13.16
C VAL A 68 7.50 8.50 -12.63
N PHE A 69 6.76 7.77 -13.48
CA PHE A 69 6.14 6.50 -13.10
C PHE A 69 7.18 5.44 -12.74
N VAL A 70 8.22 5.26 -13.57
CA VAL A 70 9.30 4.30 -13.31
C VAL A 70 10.06 4.67 -12.03
N ALA A 71 10.46 5.94 -11.87
CA ALA A 71 11.17 6.40 -10.68
C ALA A 71 10.33 6.20 -9.40
N GLY A 72 9.04 6.57 -9.44
CA GLY A 72 8.13 6.40 -8.32
C GLY A 72 7.77 4.94 -8.02
N TYR A 73 7.64 4.08 -9.05
CA TYR A 73 7.45 2.65 -8.86
C TYR A 73 8.65 2.02 -8.13
N TYR A 74 9.88 2.25 -8.60
CA TYR A 74 11.07 1.69 -7.95
C TYR A 74 11.34 2.31 -6.57
N GLY A 75 11.13 3.61 -6.40
CA GLY A 75 11.43 4.33 -5.15
C GLY A 75 10.39 4.13 -4.04
N ILE A 76 9.11 4.02 -4.38
CA ILE A 76 7.99 4.03 -3.42
C ILE A 76 7.24 2.70 -3.38
N VAL A 77 6.91 2.11 -4.53
CA VAL A 77 6.09 0.88 -4.58
C VAL A 77 6.94 -0.35 -4.31
N ARG A 78 7.97 -0.58 -5.14
CA ARG A 78 8.78 -1.80 -5.13
C ARG A 78 9.61 -1.98 -3.85
N ARG A 79 9.96 -0.88 -3.19
CA ARG A 79 10.75 -0.89 -1.95
C ARG A 79 10.02 -1.56 -0.77
N GLU A 80 8.69 -1.62 -0.82
CA GLU A 80 7.84 -2.11 0.27
C GLU A 80 7.17 -3.47 -0.02
N GLU A 81 7.58 -4.17 -1.08
CA GLU A 81 7.20 -5.57 -1.38
C GLU A 81 7.89 -6.58 -0.41
N GLN A 82 7.84 -6.34 0.91
CA GLN A 82 8.46 -7.18 1.96
C GLN A 82 7.61 -7.37 3.24
N GLN A 83 6.32 -7.06 3.25
CA GLN A 83 5.51 -7.06 4.49
C GLN A 83 4.75 -8.38 4.71
N PRO A 84 4.14 -8.64 5.91
CA PRO A 84 3.41 -9.86 6.28
C PRO A 84 1.92 -9.79 5.85
N LEU A 85 0.90 -10.24 6.61
CA LEU A 85 -0.50 -10.37 6.12
C LEU A 85 -1.55 -9.51 6.88
N ASP A 86 -1.62 -8.19 6.77
CA ASP A 86 -0.74 -7.22 6.11
C ASP A 86 -0.50 -7.35 4.58
N LEU A 87 -1.51 -7.65 3.74
CA LEU A 87 -1.39 -7.65 2.23
C LEU A 87 -0.51 -8.75 1.59
N TRP A 88 0.21 -9.54 2.36
CA TRP A 88 1.10 -10.57 1.85
C TRP A 88 1.12 -11.84 2.73
N VAL A 89 0.71 -12.99 2.19
CA VAL A 89 1.62 -14.13 2.43
C VAL A 89 2.78 -13.80 1.52
N GLU A 90 3.90 -13.37 2.11
CA GLU A 90 5.11 -13.22 1.33
C GLU A 90 5.45 -14.60 0.77
N GLY A 91 5.36 -14.73 -0.55
CA GLY A 91 5.85 -15.92 -1.24
C GLY A 91 7.32 -16.08 -0.90
N ARG A 92 7.63 -17.14 -0.14
CA ARG A 92 8.97 -17.50 0.37
C ARG A 92 10.08 -16.97 -0.55
N LYS A 93 10.79 -15.93 -0.11
CA LYS A 93 12.01 -15.46 -0.78
C LYS A 93 13.04 -16.60 -0.76
N GLY A 94 13.32 -17.15 -1.94
CA GLY A 94 14.36 -18.13 -2.13
C GLY A 94 15.72 -17.47 -1.98
N ILE A 95 16.38 -17.72 -0.86
CA ILE A 95 17.84 -17.61 -0.60
C ILE A 95 18.56 -16.50 -1.36
N LEU A 96 18.62 -15.31 -0.74
CA LEU A 96 19.81 -14.47 -0.64
C LEU A 96 19.87 -13.88 0.77
#